data_AF-N6TPK1-F1
#
_entry.id   AF-N6TPK1-F1
#
_cell.length_a   1.000
_cell.length_b   1.000
_cell.length_c   1.000
_cell.angle_alpha   90.00
_cell.angle_beta   90.00
_cell.angle_gamma   90.00
#
_symmetry.space_group_name_H-M   'P 1'
#
loop_
_entity.id
_entity.type
_entity.pdbx_description
1 polymer ?
#
loop_
_entity_poly.entity_id
_entity_poly.type
_entity_poly.pdbx_seq_one_letter_code
_entity_poly.pdbx_strand_id
1 'polypeptide(L)'
;MKNTCDEARNSRDVLANNLYSRFVDYVVGAINDKLEIGKAIFGNKYAINLLDFFGFECFKENHLPQFLVNCLNEQFQYHYIQKVFRAETQDLVSEDIEFETQTFFDNKTTLNHLLSKPDGVLSIIDEASKKNLSGHYIMGKQLT
;
A
#
# COMPACT_ATOMS: atom_id res chain seq x y z
N MET A 1 8.33 24.11 -30.87
CA MET A 1 7.76 22.77 -30.62
C MET A 1 6.26 22.97 -30.43
N LYS A 2 5.40 22.41 -31.30
CA LYS A 2 3.93 22.47 -31.12
C LYS A 2 3.49 21.11 -30.59
N ASN A 3 3.00 21.07 -29.36
CA ASN A 3 2.41 19.87 -28.78
C ASN A 3 1.11 19.52 -29.52
N THR A 4 0.80 18.23 -29.64
CA THR A 4 -0.52 17.79 -30.07
C THR A 4 -1.59 18.20 -29.04
N CYS A 5 -2.86 18.21 -29.43
CA CYS A 5 -3.96 18.54 -28.51
C CYS A 5 -3.96 17.63 -27.27
N ASP A 6 -3.64 16.35 -27.44
CA ASP A 6 -3.64 15.38 -26.33
C ASP A 6 -2.41 15.53 -25.43
N GLU A 7 -1.24 15.79 -26.00
CA GLU A 7 -0.04 16.15 -25.22
C GLU A 7 -0.25 17.42 -24.39
N ALA A 8 -0.94 18.42 -24.96
CA ALA A 8 -1.27 19.66 -24.26
C ALA A 8 -2.25 19.42 -23.11
N ARG A 9 -3.28 18.58 -23.31
CA ARG A 9 -4.22 18.18 -22.24
C ARG A 9 -3.50 17.41 -21.13
N ASN A 10 -2.69 16.41 -21.49
CA ASN A 10 -1.92 15.64 -20.52
C ASN A 10 -0.98 16.55 -19.71
N SER A 11 -0.28 17.48 -20.37
CA SER A 11 0.60 18.43 -19.70
C SER A 11 -0.15 19.32 -18.71
N ARG A 12 -1.35 19.79 -19.06
CA ARG A 12 -2.24 20.55 -18.18
C ARG A 12 -2.66 19.72 -16.96
N ASP A 13 -3.09 18.48 -17.18
CA ASP A 13 -3.60 17.62 -16.11
C ASP A 13 -2.48 17.23 -15.14
N VAL A 14 -1.29 16.92 -15.66
CA VAL A 14 -0.08 16.70 -14.86
C VAL A 14 0.28 17.94 -14.03
N LEU A 15 0.23 19.13 -14.63
CA LEU A 15 0.49 20.38 -13.91
C LEU A 15 -0.53 20.61 -12.79
N ALA A 16 -1.82 20.41 -13.07
CA ALA A 16 -2.89 20.59 -12.09
C ALA A 16 -2.73 19.61 -10.91
N ASN A 17 -2.45 18.33 -11.20
CA ASN A 17 -2.19 17.32 -10.17
C ASN A 17 -0.98 17.70 -9.31
N ASN A 18 0.12 18.13 -9.92
CA ASN A 18 1.33 18.55 -9.19
C ASN A 18 1.08 19.77 -8.29
N LEU A 19 0.33 20.76 -8.76
CA LEU A 19 -0.03 21.92 -7.95
C LEU A 19 -0.90 21.52 -6.75
N TYR A 20 -1.88 20.65 -6.97
CA TYR A 20 -2.74 20.14 -5.90
C TYR A 20 -1.94 19.34 -4.88
N SER A 21 -1.09 18.40 -5.31
CA SER A 21 -0.23 17.62 -4.42
C SER A 21 0.66 18.52 -3.56
N ARG A 22 1.33 19.52 -4.16
CA ARG A 22 2.17 20.46 -3.40
C ARG A 22 1.40 21.31 -2.41
N PHE A 23 0.15 21.67 -2.75
CA PHE A 23 -0.72 22.39 -1.83
C PHE A 23 -1.10 21.52 -0.62
N VAL A 24 -1.48 20.27 -0.85
CA VAL A 24 -1.77 19.31 0.24
C VAL A 24 -0.53 19.11 1.12
N ASP A 25 0.65 18.89 0.53
CA ASP A 25 1.90 18.76 1.27
C ASP A 25 2.19 19.99 2.14
N TYR A 26 1.96 21.20 1.62
CA TYR A 26 2.10 22.43 2.37
C TYR A 26 1.13 22.51 3.56
N VAL A 27 -0.14 22.13 3.36
CA VAL A 27 -1.14 22.11 4.43
C VAL A 27 -0.75 21.11 5.52
N VAL A 28 -0.36 19.89 5.13
CA VAL A 28 0.09 18.84 6.07
C VAL A 28 1.34 19.30 6.84
N GLY A 29 2.30 19.91 6.14
CA GLY A 29 3.50 20.49 6.76
C GLY A 29 3.14 21.56 7.80
N ALA A 30 2.29 22.52 7.43
CA ALA A 30 1.85 23.57 8.33
C ALA A 30 1.12 23.02 9.58
N ILE A 31 0.32 21.96 9.45
CA ILE A 31 -0.32 21.29 10.59
C ILE A 31 0.74 20.62 11.47
N ASN A 32 1.66 19.87 10.87
CA ASN A 32 2.72 19.16 11.60
C ASN A 32 3.61 20.12 12.40
N ASP A 33 4.02 21.24 11.80
CA ASP A 33 4.84 22.27 12.47
C ASP A 33 4.16 22.83 13.73
N LYS A 34 2.82 22.92 13.72
CA LYS A 34 2.04 23.36 14.90
C LYS A 34 1.87 22.27 15.95
N LEU A 35 1.84 21.01 15.54
CA LEU A 35 1.67 19.86 16.44
C LEU A 35 2.99 19.32 17.01
N GLU A 36 4.14 19.67 16.42
CA GLU A 36 5.46 19.15 16.81
C GLU A 36 5.92 19.57 18.22
N ILE A 37 5.31 20.60 18.81
CA ILE A 37 5.65 21.12 20.15
C ILE A 37 5.62 20.01 21.21
N GLY A 38 4.67 19.07 21.13
CA GLY A 38 4.59 17.94 22.06
C GLY A 38 5.75 16.95 21.92
N LYS A 39 6.21 16.68 20.69
CA LYS A 39 7.34 15.77 20.43
C LYS A 39 8.67 16.36 20.92
N ALA A 40 8.87 17.67 20.77
CA ALA A 40 10.07 18.34 21.25
C ALA A 40 10.20 18.28 22.79
N ILE A 41 9.08 18.27 23.52
CA ILE A 41 9.07 18.28 24.98
C ILE A 41 9.13 16.86 25.57
N PHE A 42 8.37 15.91 25.02
CA PHE A 42 8.22 14.57 25.60
C PHE A 42 9.02 13.48 24.86
N GLY A 43 9.63 13.79 23.72
CA GLY A 43 10.27 12.83 22.84
C GLY A 43 9.28 11.87 22.19
N ASN A 44 9.79 10.87 21.46
CA ASN A 44 8.97 9.85 20.77
C ASN A 44 8.83 8.54 21.56
N LYS A 45 9.26 8.48 22.83
CA LYS A 45 9.32 7.22 23.58
C LYS A 45 7.96 6.62 23.89
N TYR A 46 6.95 7.46 24.13
CA TYR A 46 5.58 7.05 24.42
C TYR A 46 4.63 7.75 23.45
N ALA A 47 4.42 7.12 22.29
CA ALA A 47 3.53 7.64 21.26
C ALA A 47 2.37 6.65 21.02
N ILE A 48 1.16 7.19 20.94
CA ILE A 48 -0.03 6.45 20.50
C ILE A 48 -0.29 6.85 19.05
N ASN A 49 -0.27 5.88 18.14
CA ASN A 49 -0.57 6.12 16.73
C ASN A 49 -2.00 5.68 16.44
N LEU A 50 -2.77 6.58 15.84
CA LEU A 50 -4.09 6.28 15.30
C LEU A 50 -3.97 6.22 13.78
N LEU A 51 -4.53 5.18 13.18
CA LEU A 51 -4.57 4.99 11.74
C LEU A 51 -6.03 4.92 11.31
N ASP A 52 -6.45 5.88 10.48
CA ASP A 52 -7.71 5.84 9.75
C ASP A 52 -7.39 5.48 8.30
N PHE A 53 -7.96 4.38 7.80
CA PHE A 53 -7.60 3.81 6.51
C PHE A 53 -8.82 3.15 5.85
N PHE A 54 -8.87 3.21 4.52
CA PHE A 54 -9.93 2.60 3.73
C PHE A 54 -9.82 1.07 3.71
N GLY A 55 -10.93 0.37 3.99
CA GLY A 55 -11.00 -1.09 3.90
C GLY A 55 -10.98 -1.62 2.45
N PHE A 56 -11.22 -2.91 2.28
CA PHE A 56 -11.29 -3.53 0.94
C PHE A 56 -12.36 -2.88 0.05
N GLU A 57 -12.01 -2.59 -1.19
CA GLU A 57 -12.87 -2.00 -2.21
C GLU A 57 -13.29 -3.07 -3.24
N CYS A 58 -14.60 -3.16 -3.52
CA CYS A 58 -15.15 -4.06 -4.52
C CYS A 58 -16.28 -3.38 -5.28
N PHE A 59 -15.94 -2.76 -6.40
CA PHE A 59 -16.89 -2.13 -7.32
C PHE A 59 -17.14 -2.99 -8.55
N LYS A 60 -18.12 -2.59 -9.37
CA LYS A 60 -18.41 -3.24 -10.67
C LYS A 60 -17.18 -3.25 -11.59
N GLU A 61 -16.43 -2.14 -11.59
CA GLU A 61 -15.15 -2.01 -12.27
C GLU A 61 -14.14 -1.46 -11.27
N ASN A 62 -13.04 -2.20 -11.05
CA ASN A 62 -11.96 -1.79 -10.16
C ASN A 62 -10.76 -1.38 -11.01
N HIS A 63 -10.32 -0.13 -10.85
CA HIS A 63 -9.15 0.38 -11.57
C HIS A 63 -7.88 0.18 -10.72
N LEU A 64 -6.74 0.61 -11.26
CA LEU A 64 -5.45 0.54 -10.57
C LEU A 64 -5.49 1.11 -9.14
N PRO A 65 -6.19 2.23 -8.83
CA PRO A 65 -6.29 2.72 -7.46
C PRO A 65 -6.95 1.72 -6.50
N GLN A 66 -8.09 1.13 -6.86
CA GLN A 66 -8.78 0.10 -6.06
C GLN A 66 -7.86 -1.11 -5.84
N PHE A 67 -7.17 -1.53 -6.90
CA PHE A 67 -6.20 -2.63 -6.81
C PHE A 67 -5.08 -2.33 -5.82
N LEU A 68 -4.52 -1.11 -5.83
CA LEU A 68 -3.49 -0.68 -4.88
C LEU A 68 -4.03 -0.60 -3.44
N VAL A 69 -5.26 -0.11 -3.23
CA VAL A 69 -5.92 -0.11 -1.92
C VAL A 69 -6.06 -1.54 -1.40
N ASN A 70 -6.55 -2.47 -2.22
CA ASN A 70 -6.70 -3.87 -1.84
C ASN A 70 -5.34 -4.55 -1.58
N CYS A 71 -4.30 -4.26 -2.37
CA CYS A 71 -2.94 -4.78 -2.12
C CYS A 71 -2.37 -4.28 -0.79
N LEU A 72 -2.68 -3.05 -0.40
CA LEU A 72 -2.27 -2.51 0.90
C LEU A 72 -3.06 -3.16 2.05
N ASN A 73 -4.37 -3.39 1.87
CA ASN A 73 -5.18 -4.11 2.84
C ASN A 73 -4.71 -5.56 3.06
N GLU A 74 -4.31 -6.28 2.00
CA GLU A 74 -3.69 -7.60 2.14
C GLU A 74 -2.39 -7.55 2.97
N GLN A 75 -1.55 -6.53 2.79
CA GLN A 75 -0.33 -6.36 3.59
C GLN A 75 -0.65 -6.10 5.06
N PHE A 76 -1.65 -5.25 5.33
CA PHE A 76 -2.11 -5.00 6.69
C PHE A 76 -2.67 -6.26 7.34
N GLN A 77 -3.48 -7.03 6.62
CA GLN A 77 -4.03 -8.29 7.12
C GLN A 77 -2.92 -9.28 7.46
N TYR A 78 -1.92 -9.44 6.58
CA TYR A 78 -0.77 -10.31 6.85
C TYR A 78 -0.02 -9.88 8.11
N HIS A 79 0.28 -8.59 8.23
CA HIS A 79 0.98 -8.04 9.38
C HIS A 79 0.19 -8.19 10.67
N TYR A 80 -1.12 -7.96 10.63
CA TYR A 80 -2.03 -8.10 11.77
C TYR A 80 -2.05 -9.54 12.26
N ILE A 81 -2.29 -10.50 11.36
CA ILE A 81 -2.28 -11.94 11.65
C ILE A 81 -0.96 -12.33 12.29
N GLN A 82 0.18 -11.98 11.67
CA GLN A 82 1.49 -12.34 12.23
C GLN A 82 1.75 -11.71 13.60
N LYS A 83 1.33 -10.47 13.83
CA LYS A 83 1.55 -9.82 15.13
C LYS A 83 0.67 -10.37 16.24
N VAL A 84 -0.62 -10.46 16.01
CA VAL A 84 -1.58 -10.89 17.04
C VAL A 84 -1.32 -12.33 17.42
N PHE A 85 -1.18 -13.24 16.45
CA PHE A 85 -0.97 -14.65 16.76
C PHE A 85 0.38 -14.93 17.39
N ARG A 86 1.45 -14.25 16.98
CA ARG A 86 2.76 -14.42 17.63
C ARG A 86 2.74 -13.93 19.07
N ALA A 87 2.10 -12.78 19.33
CA ALA A 87 1.97 -12.24 20.68
C ALA A 87 1.15 -13.18 21.57
N GLU A 88 -0.04 -13.59 21.11
CA GLU A 88 -0.91 -14.51 21.86
C GLU A 88 -0.23 -15.86 22.13
N THR A 89 0.44 -16.44 21.13
CA THR A 89 1.20 -17.69 21.30
C THR A 89 2.33 -17.52 22.32
N GLN A 90 3.04 -16.39 22.30
CA GLN A 90 4.13 -16.11 23.22
C GLN A 90 3.62 -15.98 24.66
N ASP A 91 2.49 -15.31 24.86
CA ASP A 91 1.88 -15.13 26.18
C ASP A 91 1.41 -16.48 26.74
N LEU A 92 0.72 -17.30 25.93
CA LEU A 92 0.27 -18.64 26.33
C LEU A 92 1.44 -19.57 26.72
N VAL A 93 2.53 -19.55 25.94
CA VAL A 93 3.76 -20.30 26.29
C VAL A 93 4.39 -19.77 27.58
N SER A 94 4.36 -18.46 27.82
CA SER A 94 4.93 -17.87 29.03
C SER A 94 4.14 -18.21 30.30
N GLU A 95 2.86 -18.52 30.16
CA GLU A 95 1.95 -18.85 31.25
C GLU A 95 1.78 -20.38 31.45
N ASP A 96 2.51 -21.22 30.69
CA ASP A 96 2.39 -22.69 30.70
C ASP A 96 0.94 -23.18 30.48
N ILE A 97 0.18 -22.46 29.67
CA ILE A 97 -1.19 -22.82 29.31
C ILE A 97 -1.15 -23.78 28.12
N GLU A 98 -1.77 -24.95 28.24
CA GLU A 98 -1.98 -25.83 27.08
C GLU A 98 -2.97 -25.17 26.10
N PHE A 99 -2.54 -24.97 24.85
CA PHE A 99 -3.37 -24.44 23.78
C PHE A 99 -3.28 -25.31 22.53
N GLU A 100 -4.40 -25.44 21.82
CA GLU A 100 -4.40 -26.04 20.49
C GLU A 100 -3.91 -25.01 19.47
N THR A 101 -2.95 -25.40 18.64
CA THR A 101 -2.50 -24.55 17.53
C THR A 101 -3.61 -24.43 16.50
N GLN A 102 -4.38 -23.36 16.55
CA GLN A 102 -5.35 -23.07 15.50
C GLN A 102 -4.63 -22.69 14.20
N THR A 103 -5.05 -23.27 13.08
CA THR A 103 -4.54 -22.93 11.76
C THR A 103 -5.28 -21.69 11.24
N PHE A 104 -4.54 -20.61 11.03
CA PHE A 104 -5.09 -19.36 10.51
C PHE A 104 -4.87 -19.25 9.00
N PHE A 105 -5.72 -18.47 8.34
CA PHE A 105 -5.56 -18.17 6.91
C PHE A 105 -4.35 -17.26 6.70
N ASP A 106 -3.25 -17.82 6.18
CA ASP A 106 -2.07 -17.06 5.78
C ASP A 106 -2.22 -16.55 4.35
N ASN A 107 -2.42 -15.25 4.19
CA ASN A 107 -2.52 -14.59 2.89
C ASN A 107 -1.16 -14.28 2.24
N LYS A 108 -0.04 -14.78 2.80
CA LYS A 108 1.30 -14.60 2.24
C LYS A 108 1.41 -15.02 0.78
N THR A 109 0.73 -16.09 0.38
CA THR A 109 0.74 -16.55 -1.03
C THR A 109 0.14 -15.49 -1.95
N THR A 110 -1.00 -14.89 -1.56
CA THR A 110 -1.61 -13.77 -2.29
C THR A 110 -0.64 -12.59 -2.39
N LEU A 111 -0.02 -12.21 -1.28
CA LEU A 111 0.99 -11.13 -1.27
C LEU A 111 2.18 -11.42 -2.15
N ASN A 112 2.65 -12.66 -2.20
CA ASN A 112 3.74 -13.05 -3.08
C ASN A 112 3.33 -12.87 -4.55
N HIS A 113 2.12 -13.28 -4.94
CA HIS A 113 1.65 -13.08 -6.31
C HIS A 113 1.46 -11.60 -6.67
N LEU A 114 1.14 -10.74 -5.69
CA LEU A 114 0.95 -9.31 -5.94
C LEU A 114 2.28 -8.53 -5.98
N LEU A 115 3.19 -8.80 -5.04
CA LEU A 115 4.31 -7.92 -4.69
C LEU A 115 5.70 -8.52 -4.92
N SER A 116 5.83 -9.85 -5.07
CA SER A 116 7.15 -10.47 -5.23
C SER A 116 7.86 -9.94 -6.47
N LYS A 117 9.19 -9.93 -6.41
CA LYS A 117 10.03 -9.68 -7.58
C LYS A 117 10.72 -10.98 -8.00
N PRO A 118 10.84 -11.28 -9.31
CA PRO A 118 10.37 -10.46 -10.43
C PRO A 118 8.91 -10.71 -10.86
N ASP A 119 8.27 -11.76 -10.34
CA ASP A 119 7.05 -12.35 -10.94
C ASP A 119 5.72 -11.83 -10.37
N GLY A 120 5.75 -10.90 -9.42
CA GLY A 120 4.54 -10.29 -8.87
C GLY A 120 3.85 -9.38 -9.88
N VAL A 121 2.53 -9.29 -9.80
CA VAL A 121 1.70 -8.48 -10.71
C VAL A 121 2.21 -7.04 -10.83
N LEU A 122 2.54 -6.39 -9.71
CA LEU A 122 3.08 -5.02 -9.74
C LEU A 122 4.45 -4.92 -10.44
N SER A 123 5.30 -5.93 -10.27
CA SER A 123 6.61 -6.00 -10.91
C SER A 123 6.48 -6.15 -12.44
N ILE A 124 5.55 -7.00 -12.88
CA ILE A 124 5.24 -7.18 -14.31
C ILE A 124 4.67 -5.90 -14.92
N ILE A 125 3.76 -5.21 -14.23
CA ILE A 125 3.18 -3.94 -14.69
C ILE A 125 4.26 -2.85 -14.82
N ASP A 126 5.15 -2.72 -13.82
CA ASP A 126 6.27 -1.76 -13.85
C ASP A 126 7.24 -2.05 -15.01
N GLU A 127 7.59 -3.32 -15.22
CA GLU A 127 8.45 -3.72 -16.34
C GLU A 127 7.82 -3.41 -17.71
N ALA A 128 6.53 -3.74 -17.88
CA ALA A 128 5.80 -3.46 -19.11
C ALA A 128 5.72 -1.95 -19.41
N SER A 129 5.45 -1.14 -18.38
CA SER A 129 5.38 0.32 -18.49
C SER A 129 6.72 0.92 -18.91
N LYS A 130 7.83 0.52 -18.26
CA LYS A 130 9.19 1.00 -18.59
C LYS A 130 9.61 0.67 -20.02
N LYS A 131 9.17 -0.48 -20.55
CA LYS A 131 9.50 -0.95 -21.90
C LYS A 131 8.52 -0.47 -22.97
N ASN A 132 7.51 0.35 -22.60
CA ASN A 132 6.41 0.77 -23.48
C ASN A 132 5.73 -0.41 -24.19
N LEU A 133 5.59 -1.55 -23.48
CA LEU A 133 4.98 -2.75 -24.01
C LEU A 133 3.46 -2.70 -23.80
N SER A 134 2.71 -3.20 -24.78
CA SER A 134 1.24 -3.26 -24.70
C SER A 134 0.77 -4.40 -23.79
N GLY A 135 -0.54 -4.43 -23.47
CA GLY A 135 -1.14 -5.45 -22.62
C GLY A 135 -0.91 -6.90 -23.08
N HIS A 136 -0.55 -7.14 -24.35
CA HIS A 136 -0.18 -8.47 -24.85
C HIS A 136 1.06 -9.05 -24.16
N TYR A 137 2.01 -8.21 -23.74
CA TYR A 137 3.20 -8.65 -23.01
C TYR A 137 2.85 -9.16 -21.60
N ILE A 138 1.92 -8.47 -20.93
CA ILE A 138 1.49 -8.79 -19.57
C ILE A 138 0.76 -10.14 -19.56
N MET A 139 -0.14 -10.37 -20.52
CA MET A 139 -0.90 -11.63 -20.63
C MET A 139 -0.02 -12.80 -21.08
N GLY A 140 1.03 -12.56 -21.86
CA GLY A 140 1.95 -13.60 -22.33
C GLY A 140 2.91 -14.15 -21.25
N LYS A 141 3.28 -13.32 -20.25
CA LYS A 141 4.14 -13.74 -19.13
C LYS A 141 3.42 -14.55 -18.04
N GLN A 142 2.10 -14.47 -17.95
CA GLN A 142 1.30 -15.23 -16.97
C GLN A 142 0.98 -16.68 -17.41
N LEU A 143 1.35 -17.08 -18.64
CA LEU A 143 1.02 -18.39 -19.23
C LEU A 143 2.21 -19.37 -19.30
N THR A 144 3.32 -19.04 -18.63
CA THR A 144 4.51 -19.91 -18.46
C THR A 144 4.87 -19.96 -16.99
#